data_AF-A0A2N5KA05-F1
#
_entry.id   AF-A0A2N5KA05-F1
#
_cell.length_a   1.000
_cell.length_b   1.000
_cell.length_c   1.000
_cell.angle_alpha   90.00
_cell.angle_beta   90.00
_cell.angle_gamma   90.00
#
_symmetry.space_group_name_H-M   'P 1'
#
loop_
_entity.id
_entity.type
_entity.pdbx_description
1 polymer ?
#
loop_
_entity_poly.entity_id
_entity_poly.type
_entity_poly.pdbx_seq_one_letter_code
_entity_poly.pdbx_strand_id
1 'polypeptide(L)'
;MELKLSDAPALEWGGSLSMLLLRDKWDFNKPMQPPAEVRMQMMVLDALFSTPYDRPTEPMLLGWLDTAPIELNISEGRIHKQQLALITAPVGAEYEQGGHVKLPRGWIKPSIEVSSMGGGPCMTQFGSGWYMDTGVLTTTLQLPLELQSVKLDKATVYVQSEGPPPGATKFDVYDWSTNQWVPHDNGTNTVPLEQPQRFFSPTGTLQMRMDWQAAAMQGKGGGCVNMDLSVEGTLQ
;
A
#
# COMPACT_ATOMS: atom_id res chain seq x y z
N MET A 1 20.12 19.90 -3.55
CA MET A 1 18.97 19.72 -4.48
C MET A 1 17.77 19.42 -3.61
N GLU A 2 16.87 20.38 -3.46
CA GLU A 2 15.67 20.22 -2.64
C GLU A 2 14.60 19.54 -3.51
N LEU A 3 14.25 18.30 -3.17
CA LEU A 3 13.19 17.57 -3.86
C LEU A 3 11.86 18.15 -3.37
N LYS A 4 11.25 19.03 -4.17
CA LYS A 4 9.87 19.45 -3.95
C LYS A 4 8.95 18.25 -4.18
N LEU A 5 8.55 17.60 -3.10
CA LEU A 5 7.41 16.69 -3.10
C LEU A 5 6.19 17.54 -3.50
N SER A 6 5.63 17.27 -4.69
CA SER A 6 4.63 18.13 -5.30
C SER A 6 3.40 18.29 -4.40
N ASP A 7 2.82 19.50 -4.34
CA ASP A 7 1.49 19.79 -3.78
C ASP A 7 0.34 19.15 -4.60
N ALA A 8 0.64 18.19 -5.48
CA ALA A 8 -0.35 17.51 -6.27
C ALA A 8 -1.27 16.73 -5.31
N PRO A 9 -2.59 16.90 -5.39
CA PRO A 9 -3.51 16.13 -4.57
C PRO A 9 -3.20 14.65 -4.79
N ALA A 10 -3.03 13.90 -3.70
CA ALA A 10 -2.93 12.47 -3.76
C ALA A 10 -4.12 11.98 -4.60
N LEU A 11 -3.85 11.44 -5.79
CA LEU A 11 -4.88 10.76 -6.54
C LEU A 11 -5.25 9.56 -5.69
N GLU A 12 -6.37 9.65 -4.97
CA GLU A 12 -6.87 8.56 -4.15
C GLU A 12 -7.11 7.29 -5.01
N TRP A 13 -7.18 7.43 -6.35
CA TRP A 13 -7.51 6.35 -7.29
C TRP A 13 -6.91 6.52 -8.71
N GLY A 14 -6.56 5.39 -9.33
CA GLY A 14 -6.84 5.12 -10.75
C GLY A 14 -5.71 5.22 -11.80
N GLY A 15 -4.54 5.78 -11.47
CA GLY A 15 -3.41 5.86 -12.42
C GLY A 15 -2.32 4.83 -12.15
N SER A 16 -1.69 4.27 -13.20
CA SER A 16 -0.45 3.51 -13.00
C SER A 16 0.65 4.44 -12.45
N LEU A 17 1.68 3.89 -11.79
CA LEU A 17 2.83 4.68 -11.34
C LEU A 17 3.42 5.51 -12.49
N SER A 18 3.46 4.93 -13.68
CA SER A 18 3.88 5.59 -14.91
C SER A 18 3.01 6.80 -15.26
N MET A 19 1.68 6.74 -15.04
CA MET A 19 0.79 7.89 -15.23
C MET A 19 1.07 9.01 -14.22
N LEU A 20 1.39 8.66 -12.98
CA LEU A 20 1.68 9.63 -11.93
C LEU A 20 3.01 10.35 -12.18
N LEU A 21 4.06 9.59 -12.51
CA LEU A 21 5.42 10.12 -12.65
C LEU A 21 5.70 10.83 -13.98
N LEU A 22 4.92 10.55 -15.02
CA LEU A 22 5.18 11.04 -16.39
C LEU A 22 4.11 12.02 -16.89
N ARG A 23 3.22 12.50 -16.01
CA ARG A 23 2.11 13.40 -16.37
C ARG A 23 2.56 14.76 -16.90
N ASP A 24 3.72 15.22 -16.44
CA ASP A 24 4.38 16.44 -16.93
C ASP A 24 5.01 16.23 -18.31
N LYS A 25 5.46 15.00 -18.61
CA LYS A 25 6.05 14.61 -19.90
C LYS A 25 5.00 14.20 -20.93
N TRP A 26 3.80 13.84 -20.51
CA TRP A 26 2.70 13.45 -21.38
C TRP A 26 1.33 13.83 -20.80
N ASP A 27 0.52 14.50 -21.61
CA ASP A 27 -0.92 14.73 -21.37
C ASP A 27 -1.81 13.50 -21.66
N PHE A 28 -2.06 12.67 -20.63
CA PHE A 28 -2.79 11.40 -20.74
C PHE A 28 -4.25 11.55 -21.22
N ASN A 29 -4.77 12.77 -21.30
CA ASN A 29 -6.12 13.06 -21.76
C ASN A 29 -6.23 13.24 -23.29
N LYS A 30 -5.09 13.28 -24.00
CA LYS A 30 -5.07 13.41 -25.46
C LYS A 30 -4.97 12.05 -26.12
N PRO A 31 -5.71 11.80 -27.22
CA PRO A 31 -5.65 10.55 -27.99
C PRO A 31 -4.39 10.49 -28.88
N MET A 32 -3.26 10.99 -28.39
CA MET A 32 -1.97 10.92 -29.07
C MET A 32 -1.16 9.78 -28.49
N GLN A 33 -0.37 9.12 -29.33
CA GLN A 33 0.57 8.13 -28.85
C GLN A 33 1.69 8.76 -28.02
N PRO A 34 2.32 7.97 -27.12
CA PRO A 34 3.50 8.40 -26.41
C PRO A 34 4.62 8.83 -27.34
N PRO A 35 5.39 9.87 -26.98
CA PRO A 35 6.78 9.92 -27.40
C PRO A 35 7.47 8.60 -27.06
N ALA A 36 8.34 8.10 -27.96
CA ALA A 36 8.97 6.79 -27.80
C ALA A 36 9.72 6.61 -26.47
N GLU A 37 10.26 7.71 -25.93
CA GLU A 37 10.94 7.76 -24.64
C GLU A 37 10.00 7.54 -23.45
N VAL A 38 8.86 8.25 -23.43
CA VAL A 38 7.83 8.05 -22.40
C VAL A 38 7.27 6.63 -22.52
N ARG A 39 7.10 6.13 -23.76
CA ARG A 39 7.04 4.71 -24.18
C ARG A 39 7.80 3.76 -23.27
N MET A 40 9.12 3.90 -23.37
CA MET A 40 10.06 2.99 -22.75
C MET A 40 10.07 3.14 -21.23
N GLN A 41 9.99 4.38 -20.71
CA GLN A 41 9.88 4.64 -19.27
C GLN A 41 8.63 4.00 -18.68
N MET A 42 7.47 4.17 -19.32
CA MET A 42 6.22 3.51 -18.92
C MET A 42 6.37 1.99 -18.92
N MET A 43 6.92 1.40 -19.98
CA MET A 43 7.09 -0.06 -20.05
C MET A 43 7.96 -0.61 -18.94
N VAL A 44 9.05 0.07 -18.58
CA VAL A 44 9.94 -0.37 -17.48
C VAL A 44 9.28 -0.17 -16.12
N LEU A 45 8.65 0.98 -15.87
CA LEU A 45 7.93 1.23 -14.63
C LEU A 45 6.77 0.25 -14.47
N ASP A 46 6.01 -0.01 -15.53
CA ASP A 46 4.95 -1.00 -15.51
C ASP A 46 5.55 -2.41 -15.34
N ALA A 47 6.67 -2.77 -15.97
CA ALA A 47 7.29 -4.09 -15.76
C ALA A 47 7.76 -4.30 -14.31
N LEU A 48 8.25 -3.25 -13.64
CA LEU A 48 8.77 -3.32 -12.27
C LEU A 48 7.70 -3.14 -11.19
N PHE A 49 6.66 -2.35 -11.48
CA PHE A 49 5.67 -1.90 -10.50
C PHE A 49 4.23 -2.25 -10.88
N SER A 50 4.00 -2.91 -12.03
CA SER A 50 2.68 -3.52 -12.28
C SER A 50 2.45 -4.67 -11.31
N THR A 51 1.20 -4.79 -10.89
CA THR A 51 0.75 -5.79 -9.94
C THR A 51 0.99 -7.22 -10.46
N PRO A 52 1.30 -8.20 -9.59
CA PRO A 52 1.31 -8.09 -8.14
C PRO A 52 2.72 -8.25 -7.54
N TYR A 53 3.46 -7.15 -7.43
CA TYR A 53 4.67 -7.11 -6.60
C TYR A 53 4.40 -6.40 -5.27
N ASP A 54 5.16 -6.83 -4.27
CA ASP A 54 5.22 -6.26 -2.93
C ASP A 54 5.63 -4.78 -3.05
N ARG A 55 4.75 -3.87 -2.61
CA ARG A 55 5.02 -2.44 -2.72
C ARG A 55 6.05 -2.06 -1.65
N PRO A 56 7.09 -1.28 -1.98
CA PRO A 56 7.97 -0.74 -0.96
C PRO A 56 7.16 0.15 -0.01
N THR A 57 7.29 -0.09 1.28
CA THR A 57 6.67 0.70 2.36
C THR A 57 7.49 1.93 2.73
N GLU A 58 8.69 2.04 2.17
CA GLU A 58 9.62 3.13 2.42
C GLU A 58 9.63 4.10 1.23
N PRO A 59 9.91 5.39 1.48
CA PRO A 59 10.17 6.34 0.41
C PRO A 59 11.24 5.82 -0.55
N MET A 60 10.99 5.94 -1.85
CA MET A 60 11.90 5.48 -2.88
C MET A 60 12.24 6.62 -3.83
N LEU A 61 13.54 6.77 -4.09
CA LEU A 61 14.02 7.62 -5.17
C LEU A 61 13.93 6.85 -6.48
N LEU A 62 13.25 7.44 -7.46
CA LEU A 62 13.19 6.96 -8.84
C LEU A 62 13.85 8.01 -9.75
N GLY A 63 14.87 7.59 -10.50
CA GLY A 63 15.61 8.47 -11.40
C GLY A 63 15.96 7.78 -12.71
N TRP A 64 15.94 8.54 -13.80
CA TRP A 64 16.40 8.10 -15.12
C TRP A 64 17.73 8.77 -15.43
N LEU A 65 18.68 8.00 -15.97
CA LEU A 65 19.91 8.56 -16.52
C LEU A 65 19.75 8.85 -18.01
N ASP A 66 20.18 10.04 -18.43
CA ASP A 66 20.22 10.46 -19.84
C ASP A 66 21.41 9.86 -20.59
N THR A 67 22.43 9.38 -19.87
CA THR A 67 23.65 8.79 -20.41
C THR A 67 23.94 7.43 -19.77
N ALA A 68 24.49 6.50 -20.55
CA ALA A 68 24.85 5.19 -20.05
C ALA A 68 26.04 5.34 -19.10
N PRO A 69 26.01 4.72 -17.90
CA PRO A 69 27.21 4.66 -17.07
C PRO A 69 28.30 3.75 -17.69
N ILE A 70 27.96 2.94 -18.69
CA ILE A 70 28.86 2.00 -19.37
C ILE A 70 28.81 2.26 -20.89
N GLU A 71 29.97 2.50 -21.50
CA GLU A 71 30.10 2.60 -22.95
C GLU A 71 29.92 1.22 -23.61
N LEU A 72 28.91 1.08 -24.47
CA LEU A 72 28.66 -0.15 -25.21
C LEU A 72 28.99 0.07 -26.69
N ASN A 73 29.95 -0.70 -27.21
CA ASN A 73 30.27 -0.74 -28.63
C ASN A 73 29.51 -1.91 -29.27
N ILE A 74 28.50 -1.61 -30.08
CA ILE A 74 27.69 -2.63 -30.77
C ILE A 74 28.08 -2.61 -32.25
N SER A 75 28.72 -3.68 -32.71
CA SER A 75 29.30 -3.74 -34.06
C SER A 75 28.27 -3.91 -35.18
N GLU A 76 27.08 -4.46 -34.91
CA GLU A 76 26.03 -4.69 -35.92
C GLU A 76 24.60 -4.65 -35.35
N GLY A 77 24.01 -3.46 -35.16
CA GLY A 77 22.63 -3.33 -34.68
C GLY A 77 21.90 -2.11 -35.22
N ARG A 78 20.61 -2.26 -35.58
CA ARG A 78 19.70 -1.12 -35.76
C ARG A 78 19.21 -0.66 -34.40
N ILE A 79 19.93 0.28 -33.78
CA ILE A 79 19.55 0.88 -32.50
C ILE A 79 18.80 2.18 -32.80
N HIS A 80 17.50 2.23 -32.51
CA HIS A 80 16.71 3.44 -32.76
C HIS A 80 16.72 4.45 -31.60
N LYS A 81 16.94 4.02 -30.35
CA LYS A 81 17.16 4.86 -29.16
C LYS A 81 17.56 3.98 -27.97
N GLN A 82 18.49 4.42 -27.12
CA GLN A 82 18.91 3.71 -25.91
C GLN A 82 18.51 4.53 -24.69
N GLN A 83 17.70 3.96 -23.80
CA GLN A 83 17.39 4.52 -22.50
C GLN A 83 17.89 3.53 -21.46
N LEU A 84 18.76 3.98 -20.58
CA LEU A 84 19.89 3.13 -20.18
C LEU A 84 19.85 2.61 -18.75
N ALA A 85 19.25 3.34 -17.81
CA ALA A 85 19.10 2.85 -16.45
C ALA A 85 17.95 3.56 -15.72
N LEU A 86 17.12 2.77 -15.04
CA LEU A 86 16.32 3.24 -13.92
C LEU A 86 17.14 3.02 -12.64
N ILE A 87 17.32 4.08 -11.86
CA ILE A 87 17.87 4.00 -10.52
C ILE A 87 16.71 3.92 -9.54
N THR A 88 16.70 2.87 -8.72
CA THR A 88 15.82 2.73 -7.56
C THR A 88 16.67 2.66 -6.30
N ALA A 89 16.37 3.50 -5.32
CA ALA A 89 17.08 3.49 -4.03
C ALA A 89 16.09 3.77 -2.89
N PRO A 90 16.10 2.98 -1.79
CA PRO A 90 15.36 3.34 -0.59
C PRO A 90 15.95 4.63 0.00
N VAL A 91 15.08 5.49 0.51
CA VAL A 91 15.46 6.74 1.16
C VAL A 91 15.05 6.65 2.62
N GLY A 92 16.03 6.78 3.51
CA GLY A 92 15.76 6.95 4.93
C GLY A 92 15.08 8.30 5.17
N ALA A 93 13.96 8.28 5.88
CA ALA A 93 13.30 9.49 6.35
C ALA A 93 13.75 9.79 7.78
N GLU A 94 14.29 10.98 8.00
CA GLU A 94 14.51 11.52 9.34
C GLU A 94 13.35 12.45 9.68
N TYR A 95 12.82 12.31 10.89
CA TYR A 95 11.72 13.13 11.36
C TYR A 95 12.17 14.00 12.53
N GLU A 96 11.76 15.27 12.50
CA GLU A 96 12.07 16.20 13.58
C GLU A 96 11.26 15.87 14.84
N GLN A 97 11.92 15.99 16.00
CA GLN A 97 11.28 15.83 17.31
C GLN A 97 10.17 16.88 17.51
N GLY A 98 9.00 16.46 17.99
CA GLY A 98 7.80 17.31 18.03
C GLY A 98 7.16 17.59 16.67
N GLY A 99 7.70 17.03 15.59
CA GLY A 99 7.14 17.13 14.25
C GLY A 99 5.83 16.34 14.10
N HIS A 100 4.95 16.88 13.27
CA HIS A 100 3.72 16.18 12.89
C HIS A 100 4.00 15.21 11.74
N VAL A 101 3.60 13.96 11.91
CA VAL A 101 3.79 12.89 10.92
C VAL A 101 2.44 12.36 10.48
N LYS A 102 2.31 12.13 9.17
CA LYS A 102 1.16 11.49 8.56
C LYS A 102 1.63 10.36 7.64
N LEU A 103 1.30 9.13 8.02
CA LEU A 103 1.43 7.98 7.14
C LEU A 103 0.08 7.69 6.48
N PRO A 104 -0.04 7.89 5.16
CA PRO A 104 -1.24 7.50 4.46
C PRO A 104 -1.31 5.98 4.31
N ARG A 105 -2.47 5.52 3.87
CA ARG A 105 -2.73 4.13 3.52
C ARG A 105 -1.63 3.54 2.61
N GLY A 106 -1.24 2.28 2.83
CA GLY A 106 -0.29 1.54 1.99
C GLY A 106 1.18 1.74 2.35
N TRP A 107 1.47 2.53 3.39
CA TRP A 107 2.83 2.72 3.92
C TRP A 107 3.22 1.70 4.98
N ILE A 108 2.28 0.87 5.43
CA ILE A 108 2.52 -0.16 6.43
C ILE A 108 2.13 -1.49 5.83
N LYS A 109 3.09 -2.42 5.77
CA LYS A 109 2.87 -3.74 5.19
C LYS A 109 2.09 -4.63 6.17
N PRO A 110 0.95 -5.22 5.76
CA PRO A 110 0.24 -6.20 6.58
C PRO A 110 1.00 -7.52 6.65
N SER A 111 1.14 -8.06 7.86
CA SER A 111 1.45 -9.47 8.10
C SER A 111 0.15 -10.22 8.34
N ILE A 112 -0.09 -11.27 7.57
CA ILE A 112 -1.37 -11.96 7.52
C ILE A 112 -1.23 -13.38 8.08
N GLU A 113 -2.12 -13.74 9.01
CA GLU A 113 -2.27 -15.08 9.57
C GLU A 113 -3.72 -15.54 9.40
N VAL A 114 -3.92 -16.79 8.97
CA VAL A 114 -5.25 -17.32 8.66
C VAL A 114 -5.46 -18.67 9.32
N SER A 115 -6.64 -18.87 9.91
CA SER A 115 -6.98 -20.11 10.63
C SER A 115 -7.74 -21.14 9.80
N SER A 116 -8.10 -20.85 8.55
CA SER A 116 -8.95 -21.71 7.72
C SER A 116 -8.18 -22.64 6.79
N MET A 117 -8.80 -23.79 6.49
CA MET A 117 -8.38 -24.69 5.42
C MET A 117 -8.99 -24.23 4.09
N GLY A 118 -8.47 -23.16 3.51
CA GLY A 118 -8.94 -22.66 2.22
C GLY A 118 -8.47 -21.24 1.91
N GLY A 119 -8.24 -20.97 0.63
CA GLY A 119 -7.78 -19.69 0.14
C GLY A 119 -6.26 -19.55 0.03
N GLY A 120 -5.80 -18.32 -0.08
CA GLY A 120 -4.39 -18.02 -0.33
C GLY A 120 -4.10 -16.53 -0.52
N PRO A 121 -2.82 -16.16 -0.64
CA PRO A 121 -2.46 -14.79 -0.97
C PRO A 121 -3.17 -14.34 -2.25
N CYS A 122 -3.73 -13.13 -2.21
CA CYS A 122 -4.36 -12.51 -3.35
C CYS A 122 -3.96 -11.04 -3.39
N MET A 123 -4.20 -10.41 -4.53
CA MET A 123 -3.72 -9.07 -4.79
C MET A 123 -4.82 -8.29 -5.46
N THR A 124 -5.14 -7.14 -4.90
CA THR A 124 -6.13 -6.22 -5.45
C THR A 124 -5.44 -4.93 -5.85
N GLN A 125 -6.20 -4.00 -6.44
CA GLN A 125 -5.75 -2.62 -6.63
C GLN A 125 -5.29 -1.94 -5.32
N PHE A 126 -5.74 -2.46 -4.18
CA PHE A 126 -5.49 -1.94 -2.85
C PHE A 126 -4.24 -2.50 -2.16
N GLY A 127 -3.60 -3.51 -2.75
CA GLY A 127 -2.42 -4.14 -2.21
C GLY A 127 -2.58 -5.64 -1.97
N SER A 128 -1.74 -6.14 -1.07
CA SER A 128 -1.69 -7.55 -0.69
C SER A 128 -2.78 -7.89 0.30
N GLY A 129 -3.55 -8.91 -0.05
CA GLY A 129 -4.62 -9.44 0.79
C GLY A 129 -4.60 -10.96 0.86
N TRP A 130 -5.69 -11.49 1.38
CA TRP A 130 -5.91 -12.93 1.47
C TRP A 130 -7.29 -13.29 0.95
N TYR A 131 -7.34 -14.26 0.04
CA TYR A 131 -8.60 -14.78 -0.46
C TYR A 131 -9.17 -15.68 0.61
N MET A 132 -10.39 -15.39 1.05
CA MET A 132 -11.07 -16.12 2.12
C MET A 132 -12.39 -16.69 1.64
N ASP A 133 -12.54 -18.01 1.72
CA ASP A 133 -13.86 -18.65 1.62
C ASP A 133 -14.56 -18.67 2.99
N THR A 134 -13.82 -19.00 4.05
CA THR A 134 -14.31 -19.04 5.45
C THR A 134 -13.19 -18.82 6.45
N GLY A 135 -13.57 -18.61 7.72
CA GLY A 135 -12.72 -18.67 8.90
C GLY A 135 -12.20 -17.32 9.33
N VAL A 136 -11.08 -17.31 10.07
CA VAL A 136 -10.58 -16.09 10.71
C VAL A 136 -9.27 -15.66 10.07
N LEU A 137 -9.21 -14.39 9.70
CA LEU A 137 -8.04 -13.68 9.21
C LEU A 137 -7.58 -12.70 10.28
N THR A 138 -6.36 -12.87 10.76
CA THR A 138 -5.70 -11.91 11.64
C THR A 138 -4.66 -11.15 10.84
N THR A 139 -4.77 -9.83 10.83
CA THR A 139 -3.80 -8.94 10.20
C THR A 139 -3.06 -8.16 11.28
N THR A 140 -1.74 -8.24 11.24
CA THR A 140 -0.84 -7.47 12.10
C THR A 140 -0.17 -6.38 11.27
N LEU A 141 -0.26 -5.14 11.74
CA LEU A 141 0.38 -3.97 11.14
C LEU A 141 1.40 -3.42 12.13
N GLN A 142 2.63 -3.20 11.66
CA GLN A 142 3.74 -2.75 12.48
C GLN A 142 4.15 -1.35 12.04
N LEU A 143 4.04 -0.36 12.94
CA LEU A 143 4.58 0.97 12.66
C LEU A 143 6.10 0.90 12.39
N PRO A 144 6.62 1.72 11.46
CA PRO A 144 8.05 1.91 11.29
C PRO A 144 8.74 2.23 12.63
N LEU A 145 9.99 1.82 12.77
CA LEU A 145 10.73 1.94 14.02
C LEU A 145 10.77 3.39 14.52
N GLU A 146 10.95 4.33 13.59
CA GLU A 146 11.03 5.77 13.81
C GLU A 146 9.72 6.35 14.35
N LEU A 147 8.60 5.65 14.19
CA LEU A 147 7.27 6.11 14.58
C LEU A 147 6.70 5.34 15.77
N GLN A 148 7.46 4.44 16.41
CA GLN A 148 6.97 3.70 17.58
C GLN A 148 6.72 4.61 18.79
N SER A 149 7.40 5.75 18.89
CA SER A 149 7.19 6.76 19.94
C SER A 149 6.16 7.84 19.59
N VAL A 150 5.49 7.73 18.44
CA VAL A 150 4.52 8.75 18.01
C VAL A 150 3.32 8.78 18.96
N LYS A 151 2.92 9.97 19.38
CA LYS A 151 1.62 10.20 20.00
C LYS A 151 0.57 10.25 18.89
N LEU A 152 -0.24 9.21 18.78
CA LEU A 152 -1.24 9.11 17.72
C LEU A 152 -2.42 10.05 18.01
N ASP A 153 -2.69 10.96 17.07
CA ASP A 153 -3.84 11.85 17.08
C ASP A 153 -5.01 11.22 16.32
N LYS A 154 -4.72 10.49 15.22
CA LYS A 154 -5.71 9.75 14.43
C LYS A 154 -5.14 8.43 13.95
N ALA A 155 -5.98 7.40 13.91
CA ALA A 155 -5.72 6.16 13.17
C ALA A 155 -7.00 5.74 12.46
N THR A 156 -6.88 5.33 11.21
CA THR A 156 -8.02 4.87 10.40
C THR A 156 -7.66 3.56 9.73
N VAL A 157 -8.47 2.53 10.00
CA VAL A 157 -8.34 1.23 9.35
C VAL A 157 -9.17 1.23 8.07
N TYR A 158 -8.65 0.61 7.03
CA TYR A 158 -9.35 0.39 5.77
C TYR A 158 -9.50 -1.11 5.55
N VAL A 159 -10.74 -1.58 5.58
CA VAL A 159 -11.09 -2.98 5.36
C VAL A 159 -11.84 -3.10 4.06
N GLN A 160 -11.33 -3.89 3.13
CA GLN A 160 -11.91 -4.06 1.80
C GLN A 160 -11.96 -5.52 1.42
N SER A 161 -13.03 -5.91 0.73
CA SER A 161 -13.18 -7.23 0.13
C SER A 161 -13.54 -7.11 -1.35
N GLU A 162 -13.03 -8.02 -2.16
CA GLU A 162 -13.58 -8.26 -3.50
C GLU A 162 -14.94 -8.94 -3.36
N GLY A 163 -16.00 -8.23 -3.78
CA GLY A 163 -17.38 -8.66 -3.59
C GLY A 163 -17.93 -8.31 -2.20
N PRO A 164 -19.27 -8.40 -2.03
CA PRO A 164 -19.90 -8.10 -0.75
C PRO A 164 -19.51 -9.16 0.29
N PRO A 165 -19.11 -8.75 1.51
CA PRO A 165 -18.82 -9.71 2.57
C PRO A 165 -20.10 -10.47 2.98
N PRO A 166 -19.99 -11.69 3.53
CA PRO A 166 -21.11 -12.37 4.16
C PRO A 166 -21.76 -11.50 5.23
N GLY A 167 -23.10 -11.56 5.37
CA GLY A 167 -23.84 -10.72 6.32
C GLY A 167 -23.50 -10.96 7.80
N ALA A 168 -22.79 -12.04 8.13
CA ALA A 168 -22.32 -12.36 9.48
C ALA A 168 -20.82 -12.06 9.70
N THR A 169 -20.19 -11.31 8.79
CA THR A 169 -18.77 -10.96 8.91
C THR A 169 -18.55 -10.03 10.10
N LYS A 170 -17.63 -10.40 10.99
CA LYS A 170 -17.23 -9.58 12.13
C LYS A 170 -15.85 -9.02 11.91
N PHE A 171 -15.65 -7.77 12.31
CA PHE A 171 -14.36 -7.11 12.32
C PHE A 171 -14.07 -6.60 13.72
N ASP A 172 -12.92 -7.00 14.26
CA ASP A 172 -12.47 -6.62 15.59
C ASP A 172 -11.06 -6.02 15.51
N VAL A 173 -10.78 -5.07 16.41
CA VAL A 173 -9.44 -4.53 16.62
C VAL A 173 -9.00 -4.85 18.04
N TYR A 174 -7.76 -5.28 18.21
CA TYR A 174 -7.24 -5.63 19.53
C TYR A 174 -6.90 -4.36 20.32
N ASP A 175 -7.48 -4.24 21.51
CA ASP A 175 -7.19 -3.19 22.46
C ASP A 175 -6.17 -3.68 23.50
N TRP A 176 -4.96 -3.13 23.42
CA TRP A 176 -3.84 -3.49 24.29
C TRP A 176 -4.00 -2.96 25.70
N SER A 177 -4.82 -1.93 25.91
CA SER A 177 -5.07 -1.40 27.25
C SER A 177 -5.94 -2.33 28.10
N THR A 178 -6.85 -3.07 27.45
CA THR A 178 -7.77 -4.02 28.10
C THR A 178 -7.45 -5.49 27.81
N ASN A 179 -6.53 -5.75 26.88
CA ASN A 179 -6.20 -7.08 26.36
C ASN A 179 -7.41 -7.83 25.76
N GLN A 180 -8.29 -7.10 25.06
CA GLN A 180 -9.53 -7.62 24.50
C GLN A 180 -9.71 -7.24 23.03
N TRP A 181 -10.44 -8.07 22.30
CA TRP A 181 -10.92 -7.75 20.96
C TRP A 181 -12.14 -6.84 21.07
N VAL A 182 -12.07 -5.66 20.47
CA VAL A 182 -13.17 -4.68 20.43
C VAL A 182 -13.87 -4.81 19.08
N PRO A 183 -15.18 -5.12 19.04
CA PRO A 183 -15.92 -5.23 17.80
C PRO A 183 -16.17 -3.86 17.19
N HIS A 184 -16.10 -3.80 15.86
CA HIS A 184 -16.45 -2.63 15.08
C HIS A 184 -17.56 -2.98 14.09
N ASP A 185 -18.56 -2.10 14.04
CA ASP A 185 -19.69 -2.27 13.12
C ASP A 185 -19.24 -2.12 11.67
N ASN A 186 -19.79 -2.95 10.79
CA ASN A 186 -19.47 -3.09 9.37
C ASN A 186 -18.11 -3.77 9.11
N GLY A 187 -18.16 -5.08 8.88
CA GLY A 187 -17.00 -5.92 8.56
C GLY A 187 -16.22 -5.55 7.30
N THR A 188 -16.63 -4.53 6.55
CA THR A 188 -15.91 -3.93 5.42
C THR A 188 -16.24 -2.45 5.41
N ASN A 189 -15.24 -1.55 5.42
CA ASN A 189 -15.29 -0.10 5.16
C ASN A 189 -14.07 0.59 5.78
N THR A 190 -14.09 1.94 5.80
CA THR A 190 -13.18 2.79 6.56
C THR A 190 -13.66 2.88 8.01
N VAL A 191 -12.79 2.54 8.97
CA VAL A 191 -13.08 2.48 10.40
C VAL A 191 -12.13 3.43 11.14
N PRO A 192 -12.58 4.63 11.56
CA PRO A 192 -11.78 5.48 12.43
C PRO A 192 -11.67 4.85 13.82
N LEU A 193 -10.46 4.86 14.40
CA LEU A 193 -10.21 4.38 15.75
C LEU A 193 -10.25 5.54 16.73
N GLU A 194 -11.25 5.55 17.61
CA GLU A 194 -11.31 6.53 18.70
C GLU A 194 -10.23 6.23 19.74
N GLN A 195 -9.50 7.26 20.20
CA GLN A 195 -8.39 7.12 21.14
C GLN A 195 -7.34 6.11 20.62
N PRO A 196 -6.73 6.36 19.45
CA PRO A 196 -5.98 5.35 18.70
C PRO A 196 -4.88 4.67 19.51
N GLN A 197 -4.23 5.38 20.43
CA GLN A 197 -3.14 4.87 21.26
C GLN A 197 -3.45 3.55 21.99
N ARG A 198 -4.71 3.30 22.37
CA ARG A 198 -5.10 2.06 23.08
C ARG A 198 -4.99 0.80 22.20
N PHE A 199 -5.10 0.96 20.89
CA PHE A 199 -5.08 -0.15 19.92
C PHE A 199 -3.67 -0.51 19.43
N PHE A 200 -2.65 0.23 19.86
CA PHE A 200 -1.26 -0.05 19.53
C PHE A 200 -0.52 -0.59 20.76
N SER A 201 0.28 -1.62 20.54
CA SER A 201 1.21 -2.11 21.56
C SER A 201 2.28 -1.04 21.87
N PRO A 202 3.05 -1.19 22.96
CA PRO A 202 4.21 -0.33 23.22
C PRO A 202 5.27 -0.33 22.11
N THR A 203 5.26 -1.34 21.23
CA THR A 203 6.16 -1.45 20.07
C THR A 203 5.50 -0.95 18.78
N GLY A 204 4.34 -0.31 18.84
CA GLY A 204 3.64 0.22 17.66
C GLY A 204 2.93 -0.85 16.81
N THR A 205 2.54 -1.97 17.42
CA THR A 205 1.83 -3.05 16.72
C THR A 205 0.32 -2.89 16.84
N LEU A 206 -0.39 -2.86 15.71
CA LEU A 206 -1.84 -2.95 15.62
C LEU A 206 -2.24 -4.37 15.19
N GLN A 207 -3.20 -4.97 15.89
CA GLN A 207 -3.77 -6.26 15.50
C GLN A 207 -5.25 -6.10 15.17
N MET A 208 -5.64 -6.72 14.05
CA MET A 208 -6.99 -6.69 13.51
C MET A 208 -7.41 -8.10 13.18
N ARG A 209 -8.70 -8.39 13.33
CA ARG A 209 -9.25 -9.70 13.07
C ARG A 209 -10.55 -9.58 12.30
N MET A 210 -10.68 -10.39 11.26
CA MET A 210 -11.92 -10.59 10.54
C MET A 210 -12.36 -12.03 10.65
N ASP A 211 -13.58 -12.24 11.13
CA ASP A 211 -14.25 -13.54 11.11
C ASP A 211 -15.18 -13.60 9.90
N TRP A 212 -14.72 -14.31 8.88
CA TRP A 212 -15.43 -14.55 7.63
C TRP A 212 -16.25 -15.84 7.77
N GLN A 213 -17.42 -15.72 8.40
CA GLN A 213 -18.33 -16.86 8.50
C GLN A 213 -18.96 -17.11 7.13
N ALA A 214 -18.84 -18.34 6.61
CA ALA A 214 -19.64 -18.75 5.46
C ALA A 214 -21.11 -18.53 5.83
N ALA A 215 -21.74 -17.55 5.18
CA ALA A 215 -23.18 -17.63 5.04
C ALA A 215 -23.44 -18.92 4.24
N ALA A 216 -24.44 -19.70 4.63
CA ALA A 216 -24.89 -20.91 3.92
C ALA A 216 -25.49 -20.58 2.52
N MET A 217 -24.82 -19.72 1.76
CA MET A 217 -25.27 -19.13 0.50
C MET A 217 -24.59 -19.85 -0.67
N GLN A 218 -25.29 -20.89 -1.14
CA GLN A 218 -25.54 -21.16 -2.56
C GLN A 218 -24.55 -20.55 -3.58
N GLY A 219 -23.27 -20.93 -3.53
CA GLY A 219 -22.32 -20.68 -4.62
C GLY A 219 -21.81 -19.23 -4.79
N LYS A 220 -21.98 -18.34 -3.80
CA LYS A 220 -21.23 -17.07 -3.78
C LYS A 220 -19.90 -17.32 -3.06
N GLY A 221 -18.86 -17.53 -3.86
CA GLY A 221 -17.50 -17.84 -3.40
C GLY A 221 -16.89 -16.74 -2.52
N GLY A 222 -15.76 -17.07 -1.90
CA GLY A 222 -14.94 -16.15 -1.13
C GLY A 222 -14.48 -14.90 -1.89
N GLY A 223 -13.80 -14.02 -1.18
CA GLY A 223 -13.28 -12.77 -1.72
C GLY A 223 -11.87 -12.49 -1.23
N CYS A 224 -11.12 -11.71 -2.02
CA CYS A 224 -9.84 -11.18 -1.59
C CYS A 224 -10.06 -10.08 -0.54
N VAL A 225 -9.62 -10.30 0.69
CA VAL A 225 -9.72 -9.34 1.80
C VAL A 225 -8.39 -8.62 1.98
N ASN A 226 -8.44 -7.29 2.07
CA ASN A 226 -7.32 -6.42 2.39
C ASN A 226 -7.63 -5.61 3.64
N MET A 227 -6.66 -5.47 4.54
CA MET A 227 -6.71 -4.55 5.67
C MET A 227 -5.48 -3.67 5.66
N ASP A 228 -5.68 -2.37 5.84
CA ASP A 228 -4.65 -1.34 5.73
C ASP A 228 -4.89 -0.26 6.78
N LEU A 229 -3.93 0.63 6.97
CA LEU A 229 -3.93 1.63 8.04
C LEU A 229 -3.37 2.95 7.55
N SER A 230 -4.03 4.05 7.94
CA SER A 230 -3.42 5.38 7.97
C SER A 230 -3.29 5.84 9.42
N VAL A 231 -2.20 6.55 9.71
CA VAL A 231 -1.95 7.16 11.03
C VAL A 231 -1.48 8.59 10.89
N GLU A 232 -1.86 9.40 11.86
CA GLU A 232 -1.47 10.80 11.99
C GLU A 232 -1.16 11.08 13.46
N GLY A 233 -0.06 11.77 13.74
CA GLY A 233 0.36 12.01 15.11
C GLY A 233 1.56 12.95 15.22
N THR A 234 2.03 13.12 16.45
CA THR A 234 3.18 13.98 16.77
C THR A 234 4.29 13.15 17.41
N LEU A 235 5.52 13.28 16.93
CA LEU A 235 6.67 12.59 17.51
C LEU A 235 7.01 13.12 18.90
N GLN A 236 7.34 12.21 19.81
CA GLN A 236 7.73 12.50 21.19
C GLN A 236 9.24 12.40 21.41
#